data_AF-A0A6A5TQR2-F1
#
_entry.id   AF-A0A6A5TQR2-F1
#
_cell.length_a   1.000
_cell.length_b   1.000
_cell.length_c   1.000
_cell.angle_alpha   90.00
_cell.angle_beta   90.00
_cell.angle_gamma   90.00
#
_symmetry.space_group_name_H-M   'P 1'
#
loop_
_entity.id
_entity.type
_entity.pdbx_description
1 polymer ?
#
loop_
_entity_poly.entity_id
_entity_poly.type
_entity_poly.pdbx_seq_one_letter_code
_entity_poly.pdbx_strand_id
1 'polypeptide(L)'
;MSGFEVAGVVLGAIPVLVEALKSYADGVSTIKSIFTYEEIYLEIHSSLVVSATVYQHSCEELLRGLVIPHSQFIALVERHEGWNDRALVEKLKVKMGERDFDVYMKFANRLRKRILLLAEKLQLKKDFTPVFVVDGEVDPKKCKQFFKSPMTRVRGAFEATKLKKVVEDMDSDVRRLRDLSKDAPHFEEERQERAAASVSAYWLSMRDHASLLFSALQSMWPKCCQLHEHLVNLRVTLPDARNLYEELAKTQLCFHLEDNNKAKIQRQVTVEPSTPPLPKPPRGKKKVNFATPQVISVSKNQDCCREEQIDDLCYSLDKHCPVECLGYLHIEQKHYHLHSVQMWPQSCELLPLRKLFASRTRTSVSLRERCNYAVQLASAVIQLFDTSWLRQSWTLDDVYVNRNDNDCQVYIPIWFDGRTRTHRTSAAMPVFVKNQVVFALGVALLELTYGKEIEFFAKEEDLDCNKQPHALTQYIIADRLTKEVQETETPRFARAIAKCICPASDTYDFDLSNEGYRNRFYADVLQPLEQDYKLLFRS
;
A
#
# COMPACT_ATOMS: atom_id res chain seq x y z
N MET A 1 12.72 -22.82 17.95
CA MET A 1 11.41 -22.52 17.39
C MET A 1 11.20 -21.02 17.38
N SER A 2 11.26 -20.39 16.21
CA SER A 2 11.23 -18.92 16.06
C SER A 2 10.12 -18.44 15.11
N GLY A 3 9.26 -19.34 14.62
CA GLY A 3 8.15 -19.01 13.71
C GLY A 3 6.77 -19.33 14.28
N PHE A 4 5.75 -19.25 13.43
CA PHE A 4 4.35 -19.53 13.76
C PHE A 4 4.06 -21.03 13.98
N GLU A 5 5.06 -21.89 13.83
CA GLU A 5 5.04 -23.33 14.15
C GLU A 5 4.55 -23.66 15.58
N VAL A 6 4.72 -22.71 16.51
CA VAL A 6 4.18 -22.83 17.88
C VAL A 6 2.68 -23.09 17.86
N ALA A 7 1.96 -22.59 16.86
CA ALA A 7 0.52 -22.74 16.77
C ALA A 7 0.12 -24.21 16.63
N GLY A 8 0.75 -24.91 15.68
CA GLY A 8 0.57 -26.36 15.48
C GLY A 8 1.04 -27.19 16.67
N VAL A 9 2.17 -26.82 17.29
CA VAL A 9 2.66 -27.52 18.50
C VAL A 9 1.63 -27.45 19.63
N VAL A 10 1.01 -26.29 19.85
CA VAL A 10 -0.04 -26.12 20.86
C VAL A 10 -1.30 -26.89 20.48
N LEU A 11 -1.72 -26.85 19.20
CA LEU A 11 -2.89 -27.60 18.71
C LEU A 11 -2.73 -29.11 18.95
N GLY A 12 -1.55 -29.67 18.72
CA GLY A 12 -1.27 -31.08 18.96
C GLY A 12 -1.11 -31.46 20.43
N ALA A 13 -0.55 -30.58 21.26
CA ALA A 13 -0.22 -30.91 22.65
C ALA A 13 -1.41 -30.84 23.62
N ILE A 14 -2.35 -29.90 23.43
CA ILE A 14 -3.49 -29.75 24.35
C ILE A 14 -4.39 -31.01 24.36
N PRO A 15 -4.80 -31.59 23.22
CA PRO A 15 -5.63 -32.80 23.21
C PRO A 15 -4.97 -34.00 23.89
N VAL A 16 -3.64 -34.16 23.75
CA VAL A 16 -2.92 -35.23 24.45
C VAL A 16 -2.91 -35.02 25.97
N LEU A 17 -2.79 -33.76 26.42
CA LEU A 17 -2.92 -33.42 27.84
C LEU A 17 -4.33 -33.65 28.39
N VAL A 18 -5.36 -33.42 27.57
CA VAL A 18 -6.76 -33.76 27.93
C VAL A 18 -6.88 -35.26 28.21
N GLU A 19 -6.38 -36.10 27.30
CA GLU A 19 -6.43 -37.57 27.49
C GLU A 19 -5.60 -38.02 28.69
N ALA A 20 -4.43 -37.40 28.92
CA ALA A 20 -3.63 -37.66 30.11
C ALA A 20 -4.42 -37.33 31.39
N LEU A 21 -5.03 -36.15 31.50
CA LEU A 21 -5.83 -35.76 32.67
C LEU A 21 -7.01 -36.69 32.93
N LYS A 22 -7.66 -37.19 31.87
CA LYS A 22 -8.71 -38.20 31.99
C LYS A 22 -8.18 -39.51 32.59
N SER A 23 -7.04 -40.00 32.10
CA SER A 23 -6.36 -41.18 32.66
C SER A 23 -5.96 -40.98 34.14
N TYR A 24 -5.65 -39.75 34.54
CA TYR A 24 -5.39 -39.39 35.94
C TYR A 24 -6.66 -39.45 36.80
N ALA A 25 -7.79 -38.92 36.31
CA ALA A 25 -9.08 -39.02 37.00
C ALA A 25 -9.49 -40.49 37.20
N ASP A 26 -9.42 -41.30 36.13
CA ASP A 26 -9.72 -42.73 36.16
C ASP A 26 -8.78 -43.49 37.10
N GLY A 27 -7.48 -43.14 37.12
CA GLY A 27 -6.52 -43.78 38.01
C GLY A 27 -6.80 -43.52 39.49
N VAL A 28 -7.18 -42.29 39.84
CA VAL A 28 -7.46 -41.89 41.22
C VAL A 28 -8.76 -42.50 41.74
N SER A 29 -9.79 -42.65 40.90
CA SER A 29 -11.08 -43.26 41.28
C SER A 29 -10.93 -44.72 41.75
N THR A 30 -9.93 -45.44 41.24
CA THR A 30 -9.64 -46.82 41.68
C THR A 30 -9.03 -46.94 43.08
N ILE A 31 -8.62 -45.83 43.71
CA ILE A 31 -7.88 -45.81 44.97
C ILE A 31 -8.69 -45.12 46.07
N LYS A 32 -9.32 -45.92 46.94
CA LYS A 32 -10.16 -45.47 48.09
C LYS A 32 -9.55 -44.38 48.97
N SER A 33 -8.23 -44.25 49.06
CA SER A 33 -7.58 -43.25 49.92
C SER A 33 -7.36 -41.89 49.27
N ILE A 34 -7.62 -41.75 47.96
CA ILE A 34 -7.33 -40.54 47.16
C ILE A 34 -8.53 -40.20 46.25
N PHE A 35 -9.64 -40.95 46.30
CA PHE A 35 -10.85 -40.69 45.50
C PHE A 35 -11.38 -39.25 45.59
N THR A 36 -11.14 -38.56 46.71
CA THR A 36 -11.50 -37.15 46.91
C THR A 36 -10.88 -36.17 45.91
N TYR A 37 -9.84 -36.58 45.16
CA TYR A 37 -9.20 -35.73 44.14
C TYR A 37 -9.73 -35.99 42.72
N GLU A 38 -10.57 -37.01 42.53
CA GLU A 38 -11.19 -37.33 41.24
C GLU A 38 -11.94 -36.12 40.66
N GLU A 39 -12.79 -35.47 41.47
CA GLU A 39 -13.54 -34.27 41.07
C GLU A 39 -12.62 -33.14 40.61
N ILE A 40 -11.45 -32.97 41.24
CA ILE A 40 -10.50 -31.91 40.88
C ILE A 40 -9.86 -32.21 39.52
N TYR A 41 -9.46 -33.46 39.26
CA TYR A 41 -8.93 -33.82 37.93
C TYR A 41 -10.01 -33.71 36.85
N LEU A 42 -11.26 -34.05 37.15
CA LEU A 42 -12.40 -33.87 36.23
C LEU A 42 -12.71 -32.39 35.94
N GLU A 43 -12.59 -31.51 36.94
CA GLU A 43 -12.72 -30.05 36.76
C GLU A 43 -11.61 -29.51 35.85
N ILE A 44 -10.35 -29.88 36.12
CA ILE A 44 -9.19 -29.46 35.34
C ILE A 44 -9.28 -30.00 33.91
N HIS A 45 -9.69 -31.27 33.74
CA HIS A 45 -9.96 -31.88 32.45
C HIS A 45 -11.01 -31.08 31.67
N SER A 46 -12.15 -30.78 32.28
CA SER A 46 -13.24 -30.03 31.64
C SER A 46 -12.79 -28.63 31.18
N SER A 47 -12.04 -27.91 32.03
CA SER A 47 -11.47 -26.61 31.65
C SER A 47 -10.48 -26.74 30.49
N LEU A 48 -9.62 -27.76 30.51
CA LEU A 48 -8.66 -27.97 29.43
C LEU A 48 -9.34 -28.36 28.10
N VAL A 49 -10.43 -29.15 28.13
CA VAL A 49 -11.25 -29.44 26.95
C VAL A 49 -11.77 -28.15 26.32
N VAL A 50 -12.33 -27.24 27.14
CA VAL A 50 -12.79 -25.93 26.67
C VAL A 50 -11.63 -25.15 26.07
N SER A 51 -10.48 -25.10 26.74
CA SER A 51 -9.25 -24.48 26.21
C SER A 51 -8.83 -25.07 24.85
N ALA A 52 -8.89 -26.39 24.68
CA ALA A 52 -8.54 -27.06 23.42
C ALA A 52 -9.46 -26.58 22.28
N THR A 53 -10.77 -26.63 22.52
CA THR A 53 -11.78 -26.21 21.54
C THR A 53 -11.65 -24.73 21.19
N VAL A 54 -11.51 -23.86 22.19
CA VAL A 54 -11.38 -22.41 21.96
C VAL A 54 -10.09 -22.08 21.22
N TYR A 55 -8.99 -22.79 21.52
CA TYR A 55 -7.73 -22.58 20.82
C TYR A 55 -7.80 -23.04 19.37
N GLN A 56 -8.44 -24.19 19.09
CA GLN A 56 -8.70 -24.64 17.72
C GLN A 56 -9.52 -23.61 16.95
N HIS A 57 -10.64 -23.13 17.52
CA HIS A 57 -11.44 -22.07 16.89
C HIS A 57 -10.61 -20.80 16.67
N SER A 58 -9.71 -20.42 17.59
CA SER A 58 -8.83 -19.26 17.40
C SER A 58 -7.88 -19.41 16.21
N CYS A 59 -7.44 -20.64 15.91
CA CYS A 59 -6.63 -20.95 14.73
C CYS A 59 -7.48 -20.92 13.45
N GLU A 60 -8.70 -21.44 13.48
CA GLU A 60 -9.63 -21.36 12.35
C GLU A 60 -10.01 -19.91 12.01
N GLU A 61 -10.24 -19.06 13.03
CA GLU A 61 -10.50 -17.62 12.85
C GLU A 61 -9.32 -16.88 12.20
N LEU A 62 -8.08 -17.28 12.51
CA LEU A 62 -6.90 -16.74 11.83
C LEU A 62 -6.88 -17.10 10.35
N LEU A 63 -7.30 -18.32 10.00
CA LEU A 63 -7.35 -18.80 8.63
C LEU A 63 -8.57 -18.26 7.85
N ARG A 64 -9.62 -17.82 8.54
CA ARG A 64 -10.83 -17.27 7.91
C ARG A 64 -10.50 -16.14 6.95
N GLY A 65 -11.08 -16.16 5.74
CA GLY A 65 -10.85 -15.13 4.72
C GLY A 65 -9.53 -15.26 3.95
N LEU A 66 -8.62 -16.15 4.37
CA LEU A 66 -7.45 -16.50 3.55
C LEU A 66 -7.87 -17.48 2.46
N VAL A 67 -7.49 -17.18 1.22
CA VAL A 67 -7.64 -18.14 0.10
C VAL A 67 -6.57 -19.23 0.26
N ILE A 68 -6.96 -20.36 0.83
CA ILE A 68 -6.14 -21.57 1.00
C ILE A 68 -6.90 -22.81 0.50
N PRO A 69 -6.22 -23.81 -0.10
CA PRO A 69 -6.85 -25.07 -0.47
C PRO A 69 -7.39 -25.82 0.75
N HIS A 70 -8.50 -26.55 0.59
CA HIS A 70 -9.11 -27.33 1.67
C HIS A 70 -8.15 -28.36 2.29
N SER A 71 -7.29 -28.98 1.48
CA SER A 71 -6.24 -29.90 1.96
C SER A 71 -5.22 -29.21 2.87
N GLN A 72 -4.87 -27.94 2.60
CA GLN A 72 -3.96 -27.16 3.45
C GLN A 72 -4.65 -26.79 4.78
N PHE A 73 -5.94 -26.48 4.76
CA PHE A 73 -6.72 -26.24 5.98
C PHE A 73 -6.72 -27.48 6.90
N ILE A 74 -7.01 -28.66 6.35
CA ILE A 74 -6.96 -29.93 7.08
C ILE A 74 -5.56 -30.17 7.67
N ALA A 75 -4.50 -29.95 6.87
CA ALA A 75 -3.13 -30.11 7.34
C ALA A 75 -2.83 -29.21 8.54
N LEU A 76 -3.25 -27.93 8.50
CA LEU A 76 -3.02 -26.96 9.56
C LEU A 76 -3.83 -27.24 10.83
N VAL A 77 -5.13 -27.48 10.70
CA VAL A 77 -6.05 -27.53 11.85
C VAL A 77 -6.19 -28.94 12.42
N GLU A 78 -6.30 -29.97 11.57
CA GLU A 78 -6.53 -31.35 12.03
C GLU A 78 -5.23 -32.14 12.21
N ARG A 79 -4.24 -31.90 11.33
CA ARG A 79 -2.93 -32.59 11.41
C ARG A 79 -1.85 -31.76 12.10
N HIS A 80 -2.11 -30.47 12.32
CA HIS A 80 -1.21 -29.53 12.99
C HIS A 80 0.11 -29.26 12.23
N GLU A 81 0.14 -29.49 10.92
CA GLU A 81 1.29 -29.38 10.03
C GLU A 81 1.24 -28.11 9.16
N GLY A 82 2.41 -27.61 8.74
CA GLY A 82 2.50 -26.50 7.77
C GLY A 82 2.42 -25.09 8.36
N TRP A 83 2.30 -24.95 9.69
CA TRP A 83 2.32 -23.65 10.38
C TRP A 83 3.66 -22.89 10.29
N ASN A 84 4.69 -23.51 9.71
CA ASN A 84 5.98 -22.91 9.42
C ASN A 84 6.10 -22.34 7.99
N ASP A 85 5.07 -22.47 7.15
CA ASP A 85 5.07 -21.94 5.79
C ASP A 85 5.22 -20.40 5.79
N ARG A 86 6.28 -19.91 5.13
CA ARG A 86 6.60 -18.49 5.04
C ARG A 86 5.51 -17.68 4.35
N ALA A 87 4.86 -18.23 3.32
CA ALA A 87 3.81 -17.53 2.59
C ALA A 87 2.55 -17.36 3.44
N LEU A 88 2.19 -18.39 4.21
CA LEU A 88 1.11 -18.34 5.19
C LEU A 88 1.40 -17.31 6.29
N VAL A 89 2.61 -17.33 6.86
CA VAL A 89 3.01 -16.40 7.93
C VAL A 89 2.93 -14.95 7.46
N GLU A 90 3.35 -14.65 6.24
CA GLU A 90 3.26 -13.29 5.69
C GLU A 90 1.81 -12.83 5.54
N LYS A 91 0.92 -13.70 5.04
CA LYS A 91 -0.53 -13.41 4.97
C LYS A 91 -1.12 -13.14 6.35
N LEU A 92 -0.76 -13.95 7.35
CA LEU A 92 -1.22 -13.76 8.73
C LEU A 92 -0.69 -12.45 9.34
N LYS A 93 0.56 -12.07 9.06
CA LYS A 93 1.12 -10.78 9.49
C LYS A 93 0.38 -9.59 8.90
N VAL A 94 0.05 -9.63 7.61
CA VAL A 94 -0.72 -8.57 6.94
C VAL A 94 -2.13 -8.48 7.55
N LYS A 95 -2.79 -9.62 7.71
CA LYS A 95 -4.14 -9.73 8.28
C LYS A 95 -4.21 -9.26 9.74
N MET A 96 -3.23 -9.58 10.58
CA MET A 96 -3.24 -9.15 11.98
C MET A 96 -2.67 -7.74 12.15
N GLY A 97 -1.70 -7.35 11.33
CA GLY A 97 -0.81 -6.22 11.58
C GLY A 97 0.39 -6.65 12.44
N GLU A 98 1.56 -6.05 12.20
CA GLU A 98 2.83 -6.48 12.83
C GLU A 98 2.76 -6.49 14.36
N ARG A 99 2.18 -5.44 14.95
CA ARG A 99 2.07 -5.32 16.41
C ARG A 99 1.22 -6.44 17.02
N ASP A 100 0.05 -6.70 16.46
CA ASP A 100 -0.89 -7.67 17.03
C ASP A 100 -0.41 -9.10 16.75
N PHE A 101 0.26 -9.32 15.62
CA PHE A 101 0.96 -10.56 15.33
C PHE A 101 2.05 -10.86 16.38
N ASP A 102 2.87 -9.87 16.75
CA ASP A 102 3.90 -10.03 17.79
C ASP A 102 3.28 -10.32 19.16
N VAL A 103 2.16 -9.68 19.50
CA VAL A 103 1.42 -9.94 20.74
C VAL A 103 0.83 -11.34 20.74
N TYR A 104 0.24 -11.78 19.62
CA TYR A 104 -0.27 -13.14 19.44
C TYR A 104 0.85 -14.17 19.68
N MET A 105 2.00 -13.97 19.05
CA MET A 105 3.16 -14.86 19.18
C MET A 105 3.70 -14.93 20.62
N LYS A 106 3.63 -13.82 21.38
CA LYS A 106 3.98 -13.82 22.80
C LYS A 106 3.03 -14.71 23.62
N PHE A 107 1.72 -14.60 23.41
CA PHE A 107 0.74 -15.44 24.12
C PHE A 107 0.81 -16.91 23.68
N ALA A 108 1.00 -17.21 22.39
CA ALA A 108 1.15 -18.58 21.92
C ALA A 108 2.40 -19.26 22.52
N ASN A 109 3.51 -18.53 22.62
CA ASN A 109 4.71 -19.03 23.30
C ASN A 109 4.50 -19.19 24.82
N ARG A 110 3.74 -18.29 25.46
CA ARG A 110 3.39 -18.41 26.88
C ARG A 110 2.53 -19.64 27.15
N LEU A 111 1.55 -19.89 26.29
CA LEU A 111 0.69 -21.07 26.32
C LEU A 111 1.52 -22.35 26.16
N ARG A 112 2.44 -22.41 25.19
CA ARG A 112 3.39 -23.53 25.05
C ARG A 112 4.19 -23.78 26.33
N LYS A 113 4.72 -22.74 26.96
CA LYS A 113 5.47 -22.87 28.23
C LYS A 113 4.58 -23.46 29.35
N ARG A 114 3.31 -23.07 29.41
CA ARG A 114 2.34 -23.57 30.40
C ARG A 114 1.94 -25.02 30.15
N ILE A 115 1.80 -25.42 28.88
CA ILE A 115 1.62 -26.82 28.46
C ILE A 115 2.79 -27.69 28.95
N LEU A 116 4.03 -27.25 28.73
CA LEU A 116 5.21 -27.98 29.19
C LEU A 116 5.29 -28.05 30.72
N LEU A 117 4.95 -26.95 31.41
CA LEU A 117 4.88 -26.92 32.87
C LEU A 117 3.79 -27.87 33.42
N LEU A 118 2.64 -27.96 32.74
CA LEU A 118 1.56 -28.88 33.12
C LEU A 118 2.03 -30.34 32.95
N ALA A 119 2.67 -30.66 31.83
CA ALA A 119 3.24 -31.99 31.58
C ALA A 119 4.30 -32.38 32.61
N GLU A 120 5.19 -31.44 32.98
CA GLU A 120 6.20 -31.65 34.02
C GLU A 120 5.55 -31.90 35.40
N LYS A 121 4.54 -31.11 35.77
CA LYS A 121 3.81 -31.30 37.04
C LYS A 121 3.06 -32.63 37.09
N LEU A 122 2.53 -33.08 35.95
CA LEU A 122 1.90 -34.39 35.78
C LEU A 122 2.93 -35.52 35.54
N GLN A 123 4.24 -35.24 35.59
CA GLN A 123 5.32 -36.23 35.41
C GLN A 123 5.10 -37.11 34.17
N LEU A 124 4.64 -36.51 33.07
CA LEU A 124 4.35 -37.22 31.83
C LEU A 124 5.66 -37.66 31.14
N LYS A 125 5.56 -38.70 30.32
CA LYS A 125 6.63 -39.10 29.39
C LYS A 125 6.83 -38.01 28.32
N LYS A 126 7.88 -38.15 27.50
CA LYS A 126 8.19 -37.21 26.41
C LYS A 126 7.10 -37.09 25.35
N ASP A 127 6.28 -38.12 25.21
CA ASP A 127 5.11 -38.20 24.32
C ASP A 127 3.82 -37.68 24.99
N PHE A 128 3.92 -37.02 26.15
CA PHE A 128 2.81 -36.53 26.95
C PHE A 128 1.87 -37.63 27.50
N THR A 129 2.28 -38.90 27.47
CA THR A 129 1.50 -39.99 28.09
C THR A 129 1.83 -40.15 29.59
N PRO A 130 0.87 -40.54 30.43
CA PRO A 130 1.15 -40.87 31.82
C PRO A 130 2.11 -42.07 31.95
N VAL A 131 2.96 -42.06 32.98
CA VAL A 131 3.94 -43.15 33.24
C VAL A 131 3.30 -44.52 33.52
N PHE A 132 2.03 -44.52 33.94
CA PHE A 132 1.25 -45.71 34.24
C PHE A 132 0.36 -46.19 33.08
N VAL A 133 0.39 -45.52 31.92
CA VAL A 133 -0.27 -45.99 30.69
C VAL A 133 0.73 -46.79 29.85
N VAL A 134 0.33 -48.00 29.45
CA VAL A 134 1.12 -48.96 28.66
C VAL A 134 0.22 -49.46 27.52
N ASP A 135 0.70 -49.40 26.28
CA ASP A 135 -0.05 -49.84 25.09
C ASP A 135 -1.46 -49.21 24.94
N GLY A 136 -1.64 -47.98 25.43
CA GLY A 136 -2.90 -47.25 25.38
C GLY A 136 -3.88 -47.54 26.52
N GLU A 137 -3.55 -48.46 27.43
CA GLU A 137 -4.38 -48.79 28.59
C GLU A 137 -3.71 -48.43 29.92
N VAL A 138 -4.54 -48.14 30.93
CA VAL A 138 -4.09 -47.86 32.29
C VAL A 138 -3.64 -49.16 32.95
N ASP A 139 -2.34 -49.30 33.26
CA ASP A 139 -1.84 -50.45 34.02
C ASP A 139 -2.20 -50.26 35.51
N PRO A 140 -3.09 -51.09 36.08
CA PRO A 140 -3.59 -50.91 37.44
C PRO A 140 -2.51 -51.10 38.49
N LYS A 141 -1.46 -51.88 38.22
CA LYS A 141 -0.33 -52.09 39.15
C LYS A 141 0.55 -50.85 39.17
N LYS A 142 0.93 -50.33 37.99
CA LYS A 142 1.75 -49.11 37.88
C LYS A 142 1.02 -47.88 38.38
N CYS A 143 -0.28 -47.76 38.09
CA CYS A 143 -1.13 -46.68 38.58
C CYS A 143 -1.18 -46.67 40.12
N LYS A 144 -1.46 -47.84 40.73
CA LYS A 144 -1.46 -47.99 42.19
C LYS A 144 -0.08 -47.70 42.80
N GLN A 145 1.01 -48.08 42.15
CA GLN A 145 2.37 -47.80 42.60
C GLN A 145 2.69 -46.29 42.55
N PHE A 146 2.27 -45.61 41.48
CA PHE A 146 2.47 -44.17 41.29
C PHE A 146 1.78 -43.35 42.39
N PHE A 147 0.50 -43.62 42.68
CA PHE A 147 -0.27 -42.88 43.68
C PHE A 147 -0.03 -43.31 45.14
N LYS A 148 0.56 -44.49 45.38
CA LYS A 148 0.93 -44.95 46.74
C LYS A 148 2.24 -44.37 47.26
N SER A 149 3.07 -43.77 46.41
CA SER A 149 4.33 -43.16 46.85
C SER A 149 4.04 -42.06 47.88
N PRO A 150 4.67 -42.06 49.07
CA PRO A 150 4.48 -41.04 50.09
C PRO A 150 4.70 -39.61 49.56
N MET A 151 5.57 -39.49 48.56
CA MET A 151 5.93 -38.23 47.90
C MET A 151 4.86 -37.73 46.93
N THR A 152 4.06 -38.60 46.30
CA THR A 152 2.93 -38.22 45.42
C THR A 152 1.64 -37.99 46.21
N ARG A 153 1.47 -38.65 47.36
CA ARG A 153 0.29 -38.52 48.23
C ARG A 153 0.22 -37.18 48.99
N VAL A 154 1.36 -36.68 49.49
CA VAL A 154 1.48 -35.34 50.11
C VAL A 154 1.48 -34.22 49.04
N ARG A 155 1.93 -34.55 47.83
CA ARG A 155 1.84 -33.66 46.66
C ARG A 155 0.43 -33.52 46.12
N GLY A 156 -0.43 -34.54 46.14
CA GLY A 156 -1.77 -34.50 45.55
C GLY A 156 -2.60 -33.24 45.87
N ALA A 157 -2.74 -32.86 47.15
CA ALA A 157 -3.46 -31.63 47.55
C ALA A 157 -2.75 -30.34 47.14
N PHE A 158 -1.44 -30.25 47.37
CA PHE A 158 -0.63 -29.06 47.08
C PHE A 158 -0.34 -28.88 45.57
N GLU A 159 -0.38 -29.96 44.80
CA GLU A 159 -0.26 -29.96 43.35
C GLU A 159 -1.60 -29.70 42.67
N ALA A 160 -2.73 -30.18 43.20
CA ALA A 160 -4.06 -29.90 42.67
C ALA A 160 -4.32 -28.38 42.49
N THR A 161 -4.07 -27.56 43.52
CA THR A 161 -4.22 -26.10 43.42
C THR A 161 -3.25 -25.48 42.41
N LYS A 162 -2.02 -25.99 42.30
CA LYS A 162 -1.02 -25.52 41.34
C LYS A 162 -1.37 -25.91 39.91
N LEU A 163 -1.91 -27.12 39.70
CA LEU A 163 -2.39 -27.62 38.41
C LEU A 163 -3.58 -26.79 37.94
N LYS A 164 -4.56 -26.58 38.83
CA LYS A 164 -5.71 -25.72 38.57
C LYS A 164 -5.28 -24.32 38.14
N LYS A 165 -4.36 -23.70 38.88
CA LYS A 165 -3.81 -22.37 38.52
C LYS A 165 -3.14 -22.36 37.15
N VAL A 166 -2.38 -23.41 36.78
CA VAL A 166 -1.74 -23.49 35.45
C VAL A 166 -2.80 -23.56 34.35
N VAL A 167 -3.87 -24.33 34.54
CA VAL A 167 -4.94 -24.45 33.55
C VAL A 167 -5.79 -23.18 33.47
N GLU A 168 -6.13 -22.53 34.58
CA GLU A 168 -6.78 -21.21 34.59
C GLU A 168 -5.96 -20.16 33.81
N ASP A 169 -4.64 -20.20 33.99
CA ASP A 169 -3.69 -19.38 33.27
C ASP A 169 -3.67 -19.69 31.77
N MET A 170 -3.73 -20.97 31.38
CA MET A 170 -3.84 -21.41 29.97
C MET A 170 -5.14 -20.94 29.34
N ASP A 171 -6.26 -21.14 30.03
CA ASP A 171 -7.59 -20.61 29.68
C ASP A 171 -7.54 -19.11 29.40
N SER A 172 -6.82 -18.36 30.25
CA SER A 172 -6.61 -16.93 30.10
C SER A 172 -5.78 -16.57 28.85
N ASP A 173 -4.80 -17.40 28.45
CA ASP A 173 -4.04 -17.22 27.21
C ASP A 173 -4.87 -17.52 25.98
N VAL A 174 -5.57 -18.66 25.99
CA VAL A 174 -6.41 -19.11 24.88
C VAL A 174 -7.51 -18.08 24.59
N ARG A 175 -8.15 -17.51 25.62
CA ARG A 175 -9.13 -16.44 25.44
C ARG A 175 -8.51 -15.20 24.76
N ARG A 176 -7.34 -14.74 25.20
CA ARG A 176 -6.65 -13.58 24.56
C ARG A 176 -6.25 -13.87 23.12
N LEU A 177 -5.78 -15.09 22.83
CA LEU A 177 -5.43 -15.51 21.47
C LEU A 177 -6.67 -15.49 20.57
N ARG A 178 -7.81 -16.01 21.04
CA ARG A 178 -9.08 -15.94 20.33
C ARG A 178 -9.51 -14.50 20.07
N ASP A 179 -9.44 -13.63 21.07
CA ASP A 179 -9.88 -12.24 20.92
C ASP A 179 -9.03 -11.51 19.85
N LEU A 180 -7.70 -11.71 19.85
CA LEU A 180 -6.81 -11.21 18.79
C LEU A 180 -7.12 -11.81 17.41
N SER A 181 -7.44 -13.10 17.32
CA SER A 181 -7.81 -13.74 16.05
C SER A 181 -9.12 -13.23 15.48
N LYS A 182 -10.11 -13.01 16.36
CA LYS A 182 -11.48 -12.63 16.00
C LYS A 182 -11.55 -11.22 15.44
N ASP A 183 -10.80 -10.28 16.02
CA ASP A 183 -10.86 -8.87 15.62
C ASP A 183 -9.96 -8.56 14.40
N ALA A 184 -9.04 -9.46 14.05
CA ALA A 184 -8.07 -9.27 12.97
C ALA A 184 -8.70 -8.93 11.60
N PRO A 185 -9.78 -9.58 11.12
CA PRO A 185 -10.38 -9.24 9.82
C PRO A 185 -10.94 -7.81 9.78
N HIS A 186 -11.57 -7.37 10.86
CA HIS A 186 -12.15 -6.02 10.93
C HIS A 186 -11.05 -4.95 10.90
N PHE A 187 -9.99 -5.13 11.69
CA PHE A 187 -8.85 -4.22 11.65
C PHE A 187 -8.06 -4.28 10.34
N GLU A 188 -8.08 -5.40 9.63
CA GLU A 188 -7.51 -5.48 8.28
C GLU A 188 -8.26 -4.56 7.31
N GLU A 189 -9.59 -4.63 7.28
CA GLU A 189 -10.45 -3.77 6.47
C GLU A 189 -10.21 -2.29 6.79
N GLU A 190 -10.26 -1.90 8.06
CA GLU A 190 -9.99 -0.51 8.48
C GLU A 190 -8.56 -0.04 8.11
N ARG A 191 -7.57 -0.93 8.11
CA ARG A 191 -6.20 -0.58 7.67
C ARG A 191 -6.14 -0.40 6.16
N GLN A 192 -6.83 -1.23 5.38
CA GLN A 192 -6.90 -1.11 3.93
C GLN A 192 -7.63 0.17 3.52
N GLU A 193 -8.75 0.50 4.15
CA GLU A 193 -9.49 1.75 3.92
C GLU A 193 -8.63 2.97 4.22
N ARG A 194 -7.96 3.00 5.38
CA ARG A 194 -7.05 4.09 5.73
C ARG A 194 -5.88 4.21 4.75
N ALA A 195 -5.32 3.09 4.30
CA ALA A 195 -4.26 3.10 3.30
C ALA A 195 -4.76 3.67 1.96
N ALA A 196 -5.95 3.26 1.51
CA ALA A 196 -6.56 3.77 0.28
C ALA A 196 -6.86 5.27 0.38
N ALA A 197 -7.46 5.73 1.48
CA ALA A 197 -7.72 7.15 1.74
C ALA A 197 -6.41 7.97 1.75
N SER A 198 -5.36 7.47 2.42
CA SER A 198 -4.04 8.14 2.47
C SER A 198 -3.41 8.27 1.07
N VAL A 199 -3.48 7.22 0.25
CA VAL A 199 -3.02 7.25 -1.14
C VAL A 199 -3.85 8.25 -1.95
N SER A 200 -5.17 8.24 -1.80
CA SER A 200 -6.07 9.17 -2.47
C SER A 200 -5.73 10.63 -2.16
N ALA A 201 -5.52 10.91 -0.87
CA ALA A 201 -5.23 12.25 -0.37
C ALA A 201 -3.86 12.75 -0.83
N TYR A 202 -2.85 11.88 -0.86
CA TYR A 202 -1.55 12.19 -1.45
C TYR A 202 -1.66 12.68 -2.90
N TRP A 203 -2.38 11.93 -3.75
CA TRP A 203 -2.54 12.30 -5.16
C TRP A 203 -3.37 13.56 -5.35
N LEU A 204 -4.41 13.74 -4.53
CA LEU A 204 -5.20 14.97 -4.54
C LEU A 204 -4.35 16.19 -4.13
N SER A 205 -3.49 16.02 -3.12
CA SER A 205 -2.55 17.05 -2.67
C SER A 205 -1.54 17.44 -3.77
N MET A 206 -0.98 16.45 -4.47
CA MET A 206 -0.15 16.68 -5.66
C MET A 206 -0.87 17.52 -6.72
N ARG A 207 -2.13 17.18 -7.01
CA ARG A 207 -2.97 17.90 -7.98
C ARG A 207 -3.25 19.33 -7.55
N ASP A 208 -3.62 19.53 -6.29
CA ASP A 208 -3.91 20.85 -5.74
C ASP A 208 -2.67 21.74 -5.76
N HIS A 209 -1.49 21.20 -5.40
CA HIS A 209 -0.23 21.92 -5.49
C HIS A 209 0.10 22.33 -6.92
N ALA A 210 -0.05 21.43 -7.90
CA ALA A 210 0.16 21.76 -9.30
C ALA A 210 -0.80 22.87 -9.78
N SER A 211 -2.08 22.80 -9.42
CA SER A 211 -3.10 23.80 -9.79
C SER A 211 -2.81 25.18 -9.19
N LEU A 212 -2.47 25.23 -7.90
CA LEU A 212 -2.13 26.46 -7.19
C LEU A 212 -0.86 27.10 -7.74
N LEU A 213 0.18 26.29 -8.01
CA LEU A 213 1.41 26.77 -8.62
C LEU A 213 1.18 27.33 -10.03
N PHE A 214 0.34 26.67 -10.85
CA PHE A 214 -0.04 27.22 -12.15
C PHE A 214 -0.65 28.61 -12.02
N SER A 215 -1.67 28.73 -11.17
CA SER A 215 -2.43 29.97 -10.98
C SER A 215 -1.53 31.10 -10.47
N ALA A 216 -0.62 30.78 -9.53
CA ALA A 216 0.35 31.73 -9.01
C ALA A 216 1.30 32.21 -10.12
N LEU A 217 1.94 31.29 -10.86
CA LEU A 217 2.86 31.64 -11.95
C LEU A 217 2.18 32.47 -13.04
N GLN A 218 0.95 32.12 -13.42
CA GLN A 218 0.15 32.85 -14.39
C GLN A 218 -0.20 34.27 -13.91
N SER A 219 -0.42 34.46 -12.61
CA SER A 219 -0.72 35.77 -12.04
C SER A 219 0.50 36.66 -11.81
N MET A 220 1.67 36.06 -11.56
CA MET A 220 2.91 36.75 -11.18
C MET A 220 3.63 37.32 -12.39
N TRP A 221 3.91 36.51 -13.41
CA TRP A 221 4.82 36.92 -14.49
C TRP A 221 4.34 38.09 -15.35
N PRO A 222 3.04 38.18 -15.74
CA PRO A 222 2.55 39.35 -16.47
C PRO A 222 2.77 40.68 -15.74
N LYS A 223 2.91 40.65 -14.40
CA LYS A 223 3.11 41.83 -13.56
C LYS A 223 4.59 42.11 -13.28
N CYS A 224 5.40 41.05 -13.20
CA CYS A 224 6.77 41.14 -12.68
C CYS A 224 7.86 41.03 -13.76
N CYS A 225 7.56 40.54 -14.97
CA CYS A 225 8.59 40.33 -16.00
C CYS A 225 8.06 40.53 -17.43
N GLN A 226 8.68 41.44 -18.18
CA GLN A 226 8.46 41.63 -19.62
C GLN A 226 9.70 41.27 -20.47
N LEU A 227 10.80 40.91 -19.82
CA LEU A 227 12.10 40.68 -20.47
C LEU A 227 12.30 39.25 -20.93
N HIS A 228 11.58 38.31 -20.31
CA HIS A 228 11.74 36.89 -20.58
C HIS A 228 10.48 36.28 -21.19
N GLU A 229 10.67 35.28 -22.04
CA GLU A 229 9.64 34.29 -22.33
C GLU A 229 9.76 33.14 -21.31
N HIS A 230 8.67 32.83 -20.60
CA HIS A 230 8.65 31.94 -19.45
C HIS A 230 8.08 30.56 -19.82
N LEU A 231 8.96 29.64 -20.20
CA LEU A 231 8.62 28.23 -20.36
C LEU A 231 8.88 27.47 -19.05
N VAL A 232 7.85 26.80 -18.54
CA VAL A 232 7.95 25.92 -17.37
C VAL A 232 7.57 24.52 -17.76
N ASN A 233 8.43 23.59 -17.41
CA ASN A 233 8.22 22.17 -17.62
C ASN A 233 7.92 21.53 -16.27
N LEU A 234 6.69 21.08 -16.07
CA LEU A 234 6.34 20.29 -14.89
C LEU A 234 6.88 18.88 -15.10
N ARG A 235 7.78 18.44 -14.21
CA ARG A 235 8.36 17.10 -14.25
C ARG A 235 7.44 16.14 -13.50
N VAL A 236 6.99 15.07 -14.16
CA VAL A 236 6.12 14.07 -13.54
C VAL A 236 6.91 13.26 -12.53
N THR A 237 6.55 13.34 -11.25
CA THR A 237 7.25 12.63 -10.18
C THR A 237 6.55 11.32 -9.83
N LEU A 238 7.31 10.24 -9.70
CA LEU A 238 6.82 8.97 -9.16
C LEU A 238 7.15 8.91 -7.66
N PRO A 239 6.23 8.46 -6.79
CA PRO A 239 6.54 8.33 -5.39
C PRO A 239 7.49 7.15 -5.13
N ASP A 240 8.58 7.40 -4.42
CA ASP A 240 9.55 6.37 -4.02
C ASP A 240 9.14 5.62 -2.73
N ALA A 241 8.11 6.10 -2.03
CA ALA A 241 7.70 5.58 -0.73
C ALA A 241 6.69 4.44 -0.84
N ARG A 242 6.82 3.43 0.05
CA ARG A 242 5.82 2.34 0.17
C ARG A 242 4.47 2.83 0.68
N ASN A 243 4.48 3.86 1.52
CA ASN A 243 3.28 4.49 2.08
C ASN A 243 3.24 5.94 1.62
N LEU A 244 2.09 6.37 1.09
CA LEU A 244 1.88 7.70 0.57
C LEU A 244 1.11 8.54 1.58
N TYR A 245 1.66 9.70 1.93
CA TYR A 245 1.07 10.67 2.86
C TYR A 245 1.08 12.04 2.19
N GLU A 246 0.07 12.88 2.45
CA GLU A 246 -0.05 14.23 1.87
C GLU A 246 1.23 15.08 2.02
N GLU A 247 1.91 15.00 3.16
CA GLU A 247 3.14 15.75 3.43
C GLU A 247 4.32 15.40 2.51
N LEU A 248 4.26 14.23 1.85
CA LEU A 248 5.26 13.81 0.87
C LEU A 248 4.99 14.36 -0.54
N ALA A 249 3.86 15.03 -0.76
CA ALA A 249 3.49 15.58 -2.07
C ALA A 249 4.41 16.77 -2.42
N LYS A 250 5.28 16.58 -3.41
CA LYS A 250 6.26 17.57 -3.87
C LYS A 250 6.14 17.75 -5.37
N THR A 251 6.24 18.98 -5.85
CA THR A 251 6.17 19.28 -7.29
C THR A 251 7.55 19.65 -7.80
N GLN A 252 8.02 19.03 -8.87
CA GLN A 252 9.28 19.42 -9.52
C GLN A 252 8.98 20.26 -10.77
N LEU A 253 9.56 21.46 -10.81
CA LEU A 253 9.41 22.40 -11.92
C LEU A 253 10.78 22.70 -12.53
N CYS A 254 10.83 22.69 -13.85
CA CYS A 254 12.01 23.01 -14.61
C CYS A 254 11.77 24.27 -15.45
N PHE A 255 12.41 25.37 -15.04
CA PHE A 255 12.29 26.69 -15.64
C PHE A 255 13.28 26.86 -16.78
N HIS A 256 12.76 27.31 -17.93
CA HIS A 256 13.52 27.72 -19.10
C HIS A 256 13.06 29.13 -19.48
N LEU A 257 13.85 30.14 -19.14
CA LEU A 257 13.53 31.54 -19.39
C LEU A 257 14.44 32.09 -20.48
N GLU A 258 13.84 32.57 -21.57
CA GLU A 258 14.55 33.09 -22.73
C GLU A 258 14.53 34.62 -22.77
N ASP A 259 15.66 35.25 -23.09
CA ASP A 259 15.80 36.68 -23.35
C ASP A 259 16.27 36.85 -24.81
N ASN A 260 15.48 37.50 -25.67
CA ASN A 260 15.79 37.68 -27.10
C ASN A 260 16.17 36.36 -27.82
N ASN A 261 15.35 35.31 -27.65
CA ASN A 261 15.56 33.95 -28.20
C ASN A 261 16.86 33.27 -27.75
N LYS A 262 17.40 33.66 -26.60
CA LYS A 262 18.53 32.98 -25.96
C LYS A 262 18.16 32.53 -24.56
N ALA A 263 18.36 31.25 -24.28
CA ALA A 263 18.17 30.69 -22.95
C ALA A 263 19.09 31.40 -21.96
N LYS A 264 18.50 32.10 -20.98
CA LYS A 264 19.21 32.85 -19.95
C LYS A 264 19.18 32.12 -18.62
N ILE A 265 18.01 31.59 -18.26
CA ILE A 265 17.81 30.88 -16.99
C ILE A 265 17.31 29.46 -17.29
N GLN A 266 18.05 28.49 -16.78
CA GLN A 266 17.75 27.06 -16.92
C GLN A 266 17.92 26.40 -15.55
N ARG A 267 16.81 26.16 -14.84
CA ARG A 267 16.84 25.68 -13.45
C ARG A 267 15.80 24.61 -13.22
N GLN A 268 16.20 23.52 -12.56
CA GLN A 268 15.28 22.57 -11.94
C GLN A 268 15.14 22.92 -10.46
N VAL A 269 13.91 22.87 -9.95
CA VAL A 269 13.57 23.21 -8.57
C VAL A 269 12.56 22.19 -8.03
N THR A 270 12.72 21.80 -6.77
CA THR A 270 11.72 21.05 -6.01
C THR A 270 10.90 22.04 -5.19
N VAL A 271 9.60 22.05 -5.39
CA VAL A 271 8.66 22.91 -4.68
C VAL A 271 7.96 22.12 -3.60
N GLU A 272 8.09 22.56 -2.36
CA GLU A 272 7.53 21.90 -1.19
C GLU A 272 6.52 22.80 -0.46
N PRO A 273 5.31 22.32 -0.19
CA PRO A 273 4.33 23.05 0.60
C PRO A 273 4.78 23.10 2.07
N SER A 274 4.61 24.24 2.71
CA SER A 274 4.71 24.40 4.15
C SER A 274 3.50 25.16 4.67
N THR A 275 3.08 24.81 5.89
CA THR A 275 2.10 25.62 6.63
C THR A 275 2.85 26.74 7.34
N PRO A 276 2.37 28.01 7.26
CA PRO A 276 2.99 29.09 7.99
C PRO A 276 2.94 28.76 9.50
N PRO A 277 4.03 29.02 10.25
CA PRO A 277 4.08 28.66 11.67
C PRO A 277 2.94 29.35 12.42
N LEU A 278 2.09 28.57 13.09
CA LEU A 278 1.06 29.08 13.99
C LEU A 278 1.73 30.00 15.04
N PRO A 279 1.13 31.17 15.36
CA PRO A 279 1.64 32.02 16.42
C PRO A 279 1.71 31.20 17.71
N LYS A 280 2.92 31.11 18.29
CA LYS A 280 3.16 30.38 19.54
C LYS A 280 2.15 30.88 20.57
N PRO A 281 1.34 30.01 21.21
CA PRO A 281 0.40 30.46 22.23
C PRO A 281 1.17 31.20 23.32
N PRO A 282 0.61 32.29 23.89
CA PRO A 282 1.24 33.00 24.98
C PRO A 282 1.56 31.99 26.09
N ARG A 283 2.79 32.05 26.64
CA ARG A 283 3.28 31.15 27.68
C ARG A 283 2.39 31.20 28.93
N GLY A 284 1.29 30.45 28.91
CA GLY A 284 0.39 30.21 30.02
C GLY A 284 0.91 29.07 30.90
N LYS A 285 0.69 29.20 32.21
CA LYS A 285 1.24 28.33 33.26
C LYS A 285 0.99 26.84 32.99
N LYS A 286 2.01 26.03 33.31
CA LYS A 286 2.09 24.56 33.17
C LYS A 286 0.76 23.87 33.55
N LYS A 287 0.07 23.30 32.56
CA LYS A 287 -0.86 22.18 32.76
C LYS A 287 -0.13 20.88 32.43
N VAL A 288 -0.37 19.87 33.26
CA VAL A 288 0.17 18.51 33.09
C VAL A 288 -0.48 17.90 31.84
N ASN A 289 0.32 17.67 30.80
CA ASN A 289 -0.12 16.93 29.62
C ASN A 289 0.19 15.45 29.83
N PHE A 290 -0.82 14.60 29.65
CA PHE A 290 -0.62 13.16 29.51
C PHE A 290 0.15 12.88 28.21
N ALA A 291 1.11 11.96 28.26
CA ALA A 291 1.90 11.59 27.09
C ALA A 291 1.02 10.91 26.04
N THR A 292 0.71 11.62 24.97
CA THR A 292 0.17 11.03 23.74
C THR A 292 1.22 10.09 23.13
N PRO A 293 0.83 8.91 22.58
CA PRO A 293 1.79 8.03 21.93
C PRO A 293 2.53 8.80 20.85
N GLN A 294 3.87 8.71 20.86
CA GLN A 294 4.71 9.30 19.83
C GLN A 294 4.26 8.78 18.47
N VAL A 295 3.60 9.64 17.69
CA VAL A 295 3.65 9.54 16.24
C VAL A 295 5.14 9.57 15.91
N ILE A 296 5.63 8.51 15.27
CA ILE A 296 7.00 8.44 14.76
C ILE A 296 7.19 9.71 13.94
N SER A 297 7.91 10.68 14.51
CA SER A 297 8.29 11.88 13.80
C SER A 297 9.18 11.40 12.67
N VAL A 298 8.66 11.41 11.44
CA VAL A 298 9.50 11.40 10.25
C VAL A 298 10.52 12.50 10.49
N SER A 299 11.79 12.11 10.53
CA SER A 299 12.91 13.01 10.73
C SER A 299 12.74 14.19 9.78
N LYS A 300 12.42 15.37 10.33
CA LYS A 300 12.47 16.65 9.64
C LYS A 300 13.93 16.92 9.27
N ASN A 301 14.42 16.30 8.20
CA ASN A 301 15.68 16.67 7.59
C ASN A 301 15.42 17.84 6.64
N GLN A 302 15.21 19.04 7.20
CA GLN A 302 15.56 20.32 6.56
C GLN A 302 15.31 21.46 7.55
N ASP A 303 16.33 21.75 8.36
CA ASP A 303 16.39 22.88 9.31
C ASP A 303 16.85 24.20 8.63
N CYS A 304 16.58 24.40 7.33
CA CYS A 304 17.03 25.61 6.64
C CYS A 304 16.03 26.14 5.60
N CYS A 305 14.79 26.39 6.00
CA CYS A 305 13.85 27.14 5.15
C CYS A 305 14.10 28.65 5.33
N ARG A 306 14.53 29.34 4.27
CA ARG A 306 14.52 30.81 4.27
C ARG A 306 13.07 31.30 4.40
N GLU A 307 12.82 32.20 5.35
CA GLU A 307 11.52 32.88 5.53
C GLU A 307 11.40 34.15 4.68
N GLU A 308 12.13 34.23 3.56
CA GLU A 308 12.04 35.33 2.61
C GLU A 308 11.00 35.00 1.53
N GLN A 309 10.02 35.89 1.36
CA GLN A 309 9.06 35.80 0.27
C GLN A 309 9.73 36.18 -1.06
N ILE A 310 9.46 35.39 -2.10
CA ILE A 310 9.97 35.64 -3.45
C ILE A 310 9.02 36.59 -4.17
N ASP A 311 9.45 37.83 -4.34
CA ASP A 311 8.70 38.86 -5.09
C ASP A 311 8.98 38.80 -6.60
N ASP A 312 10.24 38.58 -6.98
CA ASP A 312 10.67 38.37 -8.37
C ASP A 312 11.33 37.00 -8.53
N LEU A 313 10.59 36.09 -9.15
CA LEU A 313 11.02 34.73 -9.39
C LEU A 313 12.15 34.66 -10.43
N CYS A 314 12.14 35.50 -11.47
CA CYS A 314 13.19 35.49 -12.50
C CYS A 314 14.53 35.88 -11.89
N TYR A 315 14.55 36.97 -11.13
CA TYR A 315 15.74 37.43 -10.43
C TYR A 315 16.24 36.40 -9.41
N SER A 316 15.33 35.77 -8.67
CA SER A 316 15.67 34.76 -7.67
C SER A 316 16.24 33.48 -8.30
N LEU A 317 15.77 33.07 -9.49
CA LEU A 317 16.30 31.93 -10.23
C LEU A 317 17.63 32.22 -10.95
N ASP A 318 17.83 33.47 -11.39
CA ASP A 318 19.07 33.92 -12.03
C ASP A 318 20.23 33.96 -11.04
N LYS A 319 19.96 34.39 -9.79
CA LYS A 319 20.94 34.38 -8.71
C LYS A 319 21.53 32.98 -8.53
N HIS A 320 22.83 32.87 -8.81
CA HIS A 320 23.59 31.68 -8.52
C HIS A 320 23.72 31.54 -6.99
N CYS A 321 22.89 30.69 -6.39
CA CYS A 321 22.87 30.51 -4.95
C CYS A 321 23.25 29.06 -4.60
N PRO A 322 24.32 28.83 -3.84
CA PRO A 322 24.70 27.49 -3.36
C PRO A 322 23.83 27.01 -2.17
N VAL A 323 22.74 27.71 -1.85
CA VAL A 323 21.84 27.39 -0.72
C VAL A 323 20.77 26.38 -1.12
N GLU A 324 20.37 25.55 -0.16
CA GLU A 324 19.35 24.52 -0.33
C GLU A 324 17.93 25.08 -0.54
N CYS A 325 17.65 26.32 -0.09
CA CYS A 325 16.33 26.97 -0.17
C CYS A 325 16.45 28.41 -0.71
N LEU A 326 15.72 28.74 -1.77
CA LEU A 326 15.69 30.10 -2.35
C LEU A 326 14.79 31.06 -1.58
N GLY A 327 13.76 30.56 -0.90
CA GLY A 327 12.67 31.35 -0.33
C GLY A 327 11.33 30.68 -0.59
N TYR A 328 10.22 31.39 -0.40
CA TYR A 328 8.88 30.87 -0.64
C TYR A 328 7.98 31.75 -1.51
N LEU A 329 7.05 31.10 -2.21
CA LEU A 329 5.90 31.74 -2.85
C LEU A 329 4.71 31.65 -1.90
N HIS A 330 4.13 32.80 -1.56
CA HIS A 330 2.88 32.84 -0.78
C HIS A 330 1.69 32.67 -1.75
N ILE A 331 0.99 31.54 -1.65
CA ILE A 331 -0.15 31.23 -2.51
C ILE A 331 -1.33 30.88 -1.61
N GLU A 332 -2.36 31.74 -1.63
CA GLU A 332 -3.53 31.64 -0.76
C GLU A 332 -3.18 31.57 0.74
N GLN A 333 -3.28 30.40 1.36
CA GLN A 333 -2.98 30.17 2.78
C GLN A 333 -1.73 29.29 3.00
N LYS A 334 -0.99 28.96 1.93
CA LYS A 334 0.17 28.07 1.96
C LYS A 334 1.44 28.80 1.51
N HIS A 335 2.57 28.39 2.07
CA HIS A 335 3.89 28.79 1.59
C HIS A 335 4.46 27.66 0.76
N TYR A 336 4.95 27.97 -0.44
CA TYR A 336 5.62 27.02 -1.31
C TYR A 336 7.10 27.34 -1.37
N HIS A 337 7.92 26.57 -0.67
CA HIS A 337 9.36 26.78 -0.65
C HIS A 337 10.01 26.17 -1.89
N LEU A 338 10.99 26.88 -2.45
CA LEU A 338 11.76 26.45 -3.60
C LEU A 338 13.10 25.88 -3.12
N HIS A 339 13.23 24.56 -3.19
CA HIS A 339 14.39 23.79 -2.72
C HIS A 339 15.19 23.18 -3.87
N SER A 340 16.42 22.76 -3.55
CA SER A 340 17.25 21.91 -4.41
C SER A 340 17.46 22.47 -5.82
N VAL A 341 17.78 23.77 -5.91
CA VAL A 341 17.90 24.46 -7.19
C VAL A 341 19.16 24.03 -7.92
N GLN A 342 18.97 23.44 -9.10
CA GLN A 342 20.05 22.86 -9.90
C GLN A 342 20.02 23.40 -11.32
N MET A 343 21.20 23.45 -11.96
CA MET A 343 21.30 23.72 -13.40
C MET A 343 20.57 22.64 -14.20
N TRP A 344 19.82 23.03 -15.23
CA TRP A 344 19.09 22.09 -16.08
C TRP A 344 19.37 22.31 -17.59
N PRO A 345 20.58 21.93 -18.07
CA PRO A 345 20.99 22.14 -19.46
C PRO A 345 20.13 21.38 -20.47
N GLN A 346 19.46 20.31 -20.05
CA GLN A 346 18.61 19.46 -20.90
C GLN A 346 17.35 20.15 -21.44
N SER A 347 17.04 21.36 -20.96
CA SER A 347 15.85 22.11 -21.37
C SER A 347 15.72 22.31 -22.90
N CYS A 348 16.83 22.45 -23.62
CA CYS A 348 16.84 22.65 -25.06
C CYS A 348 16.66 21.35 -25.87
N GLU A 349 16.68 20.17 -25.23
CA GLU A 349 16.65 18.86 -25.89
C GLU A 349 15.29 18.15 -25.79
N LEU A 350 14.29 18.83 -25.22
CA LEU A 350 12.95 18.27 -25.09
C LEU A 350 12.22 18.23 -26.43
N LEU A 351 11.53 17.12 -26.69
CA LEU A 351 10.65 16.96 -27.83
C LEU A 351 9.33 16.31 -27.40
N PRO A 352 8.23 16.54 -28.13
CA PRO A 352 6.99 15.81 -27.93
C PRO A 352 7.22 14.31 -28.03
N LEU A 353 6.63 13.55 -27.12
CA LEU A 353 6.74 12.10 -27.02
C LEU A 353 6.29 11.44 -28.33
N ARG A 354 5.26 11.96 -28.99
CA ARG A 354 4.84 11.51 -30.34
C ARG A 354 5.98 11.53 -31.35
N LYS A 355 6.79 12.61 -31.36
CA LYS A 355 7.92 12.76 -32.30
C LYS A 355 9.06 11.78 -31.99
N LEU A 356 9.19 11.32 -30.75
CA LEU A 356 10.18 10.30 -30.42
C LEU A 356 9.94 9.01 -31.24
N PHE A 357 8.68 8.60 -31.39
CA PHE A 357 8.29 7.44 -32.21
C PHE A 357 8.58 7.64 -33.69
N ALA A 358 8.27 8.82 -34.23
CA ALA A 358 8.50 9.12 -35.65
C ALA A 358 10.01 9.22 -35.99
N SER A 359 10.83 9.72 -35.05
CA SER A 359 12.25 10.00 -35.29
C SER A 359 13.15 8.77 -35.28
N ARG A 360 12.77 7.68 -34.60
CA ARG A 360 13.59 6.47 -34.46
C ARG A 360 13.23 5.43 -35.54
N THR A 361 13.68 5.67 -36.77
CA THR A 361 13.43 4.80 -37.94
C THR A 361 14.15 3.44 -37.92
N ARG A 362 15.13 3.23 -37.02
CA ARG A 362 15.94 1.99 -36.93
C ARG A 362 15.79 1.20 -35.62
N THR A 363 15.31 1.83 -34.55
CA THR A 363 15.13 1.20 -33.23
C THR A 363 13.83 1.71 -32.64
N SER A 364 12.78 0.89 -32.64
CA SER A 364 11.52 1.23 -31.97
C SER A 364 11.78 1.59 -30.50
N VAL A 365 10.85 2.33 -29.88
CA VAL A 365 10.86 2.51 -28.42
C VAL A 365 10.90 1.13 -27.76
N SER A 366 11.86 0.91 -26.87
CA SER A 366 12.05 -0.38 -26.22
C SER A 366 10.88 -0.71 -25.30
N LEU A 367 10.68 -2.00 -24.99
CA LEU A 367 9.66 -2.43 -24.03
C LEU A 367 9.82 -1.72 -22.68
N ARG A 368 11.06 -1.50 -22.22
CA ARG A 368 11.36 -0.81 -20.97
C ARG A 368 10.95 0.66 -20.99
N GLU A 369 11.32 1.39 -22.05
CA GLU A 369 10.91 2.78 -22.24
C GLU A 369 9.38 2.88 -22.29
N ARG A 370 8.72 2.01 -23.06
CA ARG A 370 7.26 1.98 -23.19
C ARG A 370 6.56 1.77 -21.85
N CYS A 371 6.97 0.77 -21.08
CA CYS A 371 6.38 0.51 -19.76
C CYS A 371 6.66 1.67 -18.79
N ASN A 372 7.83 2.32 -18.86
CA ASN A 372 8.13 3.49 -18.04
C ASN A 372 7.24 4.69 -18.41
N TYR A 373 7.10 5.00 -19.70
CA TYR A 373 6.20 6.04 -20.18
C TYR A 373 4.75 5.75 -19.78
N ALA A 374 4.28 4.52 -19.86
CA ALA A 374 2.93 4.16 -19.42
C ALA A 374 2.68 4.49 -17.94
N VAL A 375 3.64 4.16 -17.05
CA VAL A 375 3.57 4.51 -15.63
C VAL A 375 3.57 6.02 -15.43
N GLN A 376 4.48 6.74 -16.10
CA GLN A 376 4.57 8.19 -15.97
C GLN A 376 3.34 8.91 -16.54
N LEU A 377 2.77 8.47 -17.65
CA LEU A 377 1.54 9.05 -18.20
C LEU A 377 0.35 8.85 -17.27
N ALA A 378 0.17 7.64 -16.72
CA ALA A 378 -0.89 7.38 -15.75
C ALA A 378 -0.70 8.21 -14.47
N SER A 379 0.56 8.40 -14.04
CA SER A 379 0.92 9.26 -12.91
C SER A 379 0.66 10.74 -13.21
N ALA A 380 0.95 11.22 -14.43
CA ALA A 380 0.65 12.58 -14.85
C ALA A 380 -0.85 12.87 -14.81
N VAL A 381 -1.68 11.92 -15.25
CA VAL A 381 -3.15 12.04 -15.20
C VAL A 381 -3.65 12.21 -13.78
N ILE A 382 -3.25 11.35 -12.84
CA ILE A 382 -3.73 11.46 -11.46
C ILE A 382 -3.14 12.68 -10.73
N GLN A 383 -1.96 13.16 -11.15
CA GLN A 383 -1.34 14.38 -10.61
C GLN A 383 -1.93 15.67 -11.17
N LEU A 384 -2.54 15.66 -12.37
CA LEU A 384 -2.82 16.90 -13.11
C LEU A 384 -4.24 16.98 -13.69
N PHE A 385 -5.11 16.03 -13.38
CA PHE A 385 -6.53 16.12 -13.76
C PHE A 385 -7.15 17.42 -13.24
N ASP A 386 -8.03 18.00 -14.03
CA ASP A 386 -8.69 19.29 -13.76
C ASP A 386 -7.75 20.46 -13.42
N THR A 387 -6.48 20.37 -13.84
CA THR A 387 -5.54 21.49 -13.77
C THR A 387 -5.35 22.11 -15.15
N SER A 388 -4.83 23.34 -15.18
CA SER A 388 -4.44 23.98 -16.45
C SER A 388 -3.12 23.46 -17.02
N TRP A 389 -2.44 22.52 -16.34
CA TRP A 389 -1.25 21.85 -16.87
C TRP A 389 -1.60 20.79 -17.92
N LEU A 390 -2.68 20.03 -17.69
CA LEU A 390 -3.06 18.92 -18.55
C LEU A 390 -4.49 19.10 -19.07
N ARG A 391 -4.61 19.28 -20.38
CA ARG A 391 -5.92 19.46 -21.03
C ARG A 391 -6.73 18.16 -21.03
N GLN A 392 -8.05 18.29 -21.09
CA GLN A 392 -8.98 17.14 -21.08
C GLN A 392 -8.76 16.16 -22.26
N SER A 393 -8.40 16.68 -23.44
CA SER A 393 -8.10 15.92 -24.67
C SER A 393 -6.60 15.92 -25.00
N TRP A 394 -5.75 15.73 -23.98
CA TRP A 394 -4.30 15.70 -24.19
C TRP A 394 -3.89 14.54 -25.11
N THR A 395 -2.78 14.71 -25.81
CA THR A 395 -2.19 13.70 -26.69
C THR A 395 -0.71 13.54 -26.39
N LEU A 396 -0.05 12.57 -27.04
CA LEU A 396 1.41 12.42 -26.97
C LEU A 396 2.20 13.64 -27.50
N ASP A 397 1.53 14.66 -28.06
CA ASP A 397 2.14 15.95 -28.45
C ASP A 397 2.26 16.95 -27.30
N ASP A 398 1.42 16.80 -26.26
CA ASP A 398 1.43 17.67 -25.08
C ASP A 398 2.44 17.20 -24.02
N VAL A 399 3.00 16.02 -24.22
CA VAL A 399 3.91 15.35 -23.29
C VAL A 399 5.30 15.33 -23.89
N TYR A 400 6.30 15.78 -23.15
CA TYR A 400 7.66 15.95 -23.65
C TYR A 400 8.64 15.06 -22.93
N VAL A 401 9.66 14.61 -23.65
CA VAL A 401 10.74 13.75 -23.16
C VAL A 401 12.06 14.23 -23.72
N ASN A 402 13.17 13.93 -23.03
CA ASN A 402 14.50 14.16 -23.58
C ASN A 402 14.95 12.91 -24.35
N ARG A 403 15.37 13.09 -25.60
CA ARG A 403 15.88 12.01 -26.47
C ARG A 403 17.11 11.29 -25.89
N ASN A 404 17.96 12.02 -25.19
CA ASN A 404 19.26 11.58 -24.69
C ASN A 404 19.19 11.10 -23.23
N ASP A 405 18.02 11.17 -22.61
CA ASP A 405 17.82 10.78 -21.22
C ASP A 405 17.49 9.29 -21.11
N ASN A 406 18.31 8.57 -20.34
CA ASN A 406 18.11 7.15 -20.07
C ASN A 406 16.98 6.90 -19.07
N ASP A 407 16.62 7.91 -18.26
CA ASP A 407 15.59 7.78 -17.23
C ASP A 407 14.17 7.88 -17.82
N CYS A 408 14.06 8.21 -19.12
CA CYS A 408 12.81 8.37 -19.86
C CYS A 408 11.84 9.33 -19.12
N GLN A 409 12.36 10.39 -18.53
CA GLN A 409 11.57 11.31 -17.73
C GLN A 409 10.58 12.10 -18.59
N VAL A 410 9.34 12.18 -18.11
CA VAL A 410 8.24 12.92 -18.73
C VAL A 410 8.11 14.33 -18.14
N TYR A 411 7.87 15.29 -19.03
CA TYR A 411 7.65 16.71 -18.74
C TYR A 411 6.38 17.23 -19.42
N ILE A 412 5.71 18.19 -18.80
CA ILE A 412 4.55 18.89 -19.36
C ILE A 412 4.89 20.39 -19.46
N PRO A 413 5.18 20.90 -20.68
CA PRO A 413 5.57 22.30 -20.89
C PRO A 413 4.37 23.24 -20.96
N ILE A 414 4.45 24.38 -20.28
CA ILE A 414 3.52 25.50 -20.39
C ILE A 414 4.30 26.82 -20.53
N TRP A 415 3.81 27.68 -21.42
CA TRP A 415 4.28 29.06 -21.57
C TRP A 415 3.40 30.03 -20.78
N PHE A 416 4.00 30.93 -20.01
CA PHE A 416 3.25 31.84 -19.13
C PHE A 416 3.19 33.31 -19.59
N ASP A 417 3.63 33.62 -20.81
CA ASP A 417 3.78 35.00 -21.33
C ASP A 417 2.50 35.63 -21.90
N GLY A 418 1.31 35.18 -21.47
CA GLY A 418 0.03 35.60 -22.05
C GLY A 418 -0.18 35.16 -23.52
N ARG A 419 0.82 34.55 -24.16
CA ARG A 419 0.69 33.74 -25.40
C ARG A 419 -0.05 32.44 -25.17
N THR A 420 -0.31 32.08 -23.90
CA THR A 420 -1.24 31.01 -23.54
C THR A 420 -2.55 31.33 -24.23
N ARG A 421 -2.79 30.65 -25.35
CA ARG A 421 -4.11 30.61 -25.98
C ARG A 421 -5.05 30.24 -24.84
N THR A 422 -5.91 31.18 -24.44
CA THR A 422 -7.11 30.86 -23.68
C THR A 422 -7.73 29.68 -24.42
N HIS A 423 -7.65 28.50 -23.83
CA HIS A 423 -8.06 27.29 -24.49
C HIS A 423 -9.53 27.48 -24.84
N ARG A 424 -9.80 27.62 -26.15
CA ARG A 424 -11.16 27.61 -26.67
C ARG A 424 -11.78 26.32 -26.16
N THR A 425 -12.94 26.45 -25.53
CA THR A 425 -13.85 25.38 -25.13
C THR A 425 -13.61 24.13 -25.97
N SER A 426 -13.11 23.08 -25.33
CA SER A 426 -12.95 21.75 -25.91
C SER A 426 -14.20 21.41 -26.72
N ALA A 427 -14.00 20.76 -27.88
CA ALA A 427 -15.09 20.07 -28.56
C ALA A 427 -15.92 19.31 -27.51
N ALA A 428 -17.25 19.41 -27.63
CA ALA A 428 -18.17 18.82 -26.67
C ALA A 428 -17.74 17.37 -26.35
N MET A 429 -17.71 17.03 -25.06
CA MET A 429 -17.43 15.69 -24.59
C MET A 429 -18.24 14.69 -25.43
N PRO A 430 -17.58 13.72 -26.10
CA PRO A 430 -18.33 12.68 -26.78
C PRO A 430 -19.20 11.97 -25.72
N VAL A 431 -20.51 11.89 -25.94
CA VAL A 431 -21.53 11.49 -24.94
C VAL A 431 -21.25 10.13 -24.26
N PHE A 432 -20.42 9.30 -24.89
CA PHE A 432 -20.06 7.94 -24.48
C PHE A 432 -18.71 7.85 -23.73
N VAL A 433 -17.91 8.92 -23.71
CA VAL A 433 -16.65 8.96 -22.95
C VAL A 433 -16.95 9.44 -21.53
N LYS A 434 -16.80 8.52 -20.57
CA LYS A 434 -17.12 8.76 -19.16
C LYS A 434 -16.17 9.74 -18.46
N ASN A 435 -14.90 9.75 -18.87
CA ASN A 435 -13.88 10.70 -18.41
C ASN A 435 -12.87 10.96 -19.53
N GLN A 436 -12.70 12.21 -19.95
CA GLN A 436 -11.89 12.55 -21.14
C GLN A 436 -10.39 12.35 -20.91
N VAL A 437 -9.87 12.82 -19.78
CA VAL A 437 -8.43 12.72 -19.45
C VAL A 437 -8.01 11.27 -19.34
N VAL A 438 -8.85 10.44 -18.72
CA VAL A 438 -8.61 8.99 -18.57
C VAL A 438 -8.74 8.27 -19.91
N PHE A 439 -9.71 8.66 -20.76
CA PHE A 439 -9.82 8.09 -22.12
C PHE A 439 -8.60 8.46 -22.98
N ALA A 440 -8.13 9.71 -22.91
CA ALA A 440 -6.92 10.17 -23.58
C ALA A 440 -5.68 9.36 -23.15
N LEU A 441 -5.59 8.97 -21.86
CA LEU A 441 -4.57 8.03 -21.40
C LEU A 441 -4.69 6.66 -22.07
N GLY A 442 -5.89 6.09 -22.16
CA GLY A 442 -6.11 4.81 -22.84
C GLY A 442 -5.67 4.85 -24.30
N VAL A 443 -6.01 5.92 -25.02
CA VAL A 443 -5.55 6.16 -26.40
C VAL A 443 -4.03 6.28 -26.43
N ALA A 444 -3.42 7.09 -25.57
CA ALA A 444 -1.97 7.24 -25.50
C ALA A 444 -1.25 5.90 -25.25
N LEU A 445 -1.78 5.06 -24.35
CA LEU A 445 -1.24 3.72 -24.08
C LEU A 445 -1.34 2.78 -25.30
N LEU A 446 -2.43 2.86 -26.08
CA LEU A 446 -2.55 2.15 -27.35
C LEU A 446 -1.52 2.65 -28.37
N GLU A 447 -1.39 3.97 -28.53
CA GLU A 447 -0.41 4.57 -29.44
C GLU A 447 1.04 4.18 -29.05
N LEU A 448 1.34 4.15 -27.74
CA LEU A 448 2.61 3.63 -27.21
C LEU A 448 2.83 2.16 -27.56
N THR A 449 1.76 1.35 -27.55
CA THR A 449 1.81 -0.09 -27.81
C THR A 449 2.08 -0.39 -29.28
N TYR A 450 1.35 0.28 -30.17
CA TYR A 450 1.41 0.04 -31.61
C TYR A 450 2.39 0.96 -32.36
N GLY A 451 2.90 2.01 -31.71
CA GLY A 451 3.90 2.93 -32.26
C GLY A 451 3.37 3.84 -33.38
N LYS A 452 2.05 4.00 -33.50
CA LYS A 452 1.38 4.89 -34.47
C LYS A 452 0.19 5.56 -33.83
N GLU A 453 -0.26 6.66 -34.44
CA GLU A 453 -1.47 7.37 -34.04
C GLU A 453 -2.69 6.47 -34.17
N ILE A 454 -3.68 6.65 -33.28
CA ILE A 454 -4.84 5.77 -33.25
C ILE A 454 -5.63 5.81 -34.56
N GLU A 455 -5.70 6.96 -35.22
CA GLU A 455 -6.38 7.17 -36.50
C GLU A 455 -5.76 6.33 -37.64
N PHE A 456 -4.47 5.95 -37.53
CA PHE A 456 -3.83 5.07 -38.51
C PHE A 456 -4.50 3.69 -38.58
N PHE A 457 -5.14 3.25 -37.50
CA PHE A 457 -5.76 1.93 -37.39
C PHE A 457 -7.24 1.93 -37.78
N ALA A 458 -7.77 3.03 -38.30
CA ALA A 458 -9.16 3.10 -38.76
C ALA A 458 -9.42 2.11 -39.90
N LYS A 459 -10.50 1.33 -39.77
CA LYS A 459 -11.04 0.47 -40.83
C LYS A 459 -12.30 1.10 -41.42
N GLU A 460 -12.72 0.65 -42.60
CA GLU A 460 -13.96 1.15 -43.23
C GLU A 460 -15.20 0.96 -42.34
N GLU A 461 -15.22 -0.08 -41.50
CA GLU A 461 -16.29 -0.36 -40.52
C GLU A 461 -16.33 0.63 -39.33
N ASP A 462 -15.23 1.34 -39.08
CA ASP A 462 -15.12 2.33 -37.99
C ASP A 462 -15.58 3.75 -38.42
N LEU A 463 -15.90 3.92 -39.72
CA LEU A 463 -16.23 5.19 -40.36
C LEU A 463 -17.72 5.28 -40.67
N ASP A 464 -18.19 6.50 -40.98
CA ASP A 464 -19.57 6.71 -41.42
C ASP A 464 -19.82 6.17 -42.84
N CYS A 465 -21.06 6.27 -43.33
CA CYS A 465 -21.44 5.82 -44.67
C CYS A 465 -20.69 6.54 -45.81
N ASN A 466 -20.05 7.68 -45.55
CA ASN A 466 -19.24 8.44 -46.49
C ASN A 466 -17.73 8.14 -46.35
N LYS A 467 -17.36 7.14 -45.55
CA LYS A 467 -15.98 6.79 -45.20
C LYS A 467 -15.24 7.96 -44.53
N GLN A 468 -15.93 8.78 -43.75
CA GLN A 468 -15.35 9.86 -42.96
C GLN A 468 -15.37 9.51 -41.46
N PRO A 469 -14.39 9.99 -40.68
CA PRO A 469 -14.42 9.87 -39.22
C PRO A 469 -15.63 10.63 -38.65
N HIS A 470 -16.31 10.01 -37.69
CA HIS A 470 -17.39 10.63 -36.92
C HIS A 470 -17.05 10.62 -35.43
N ALA A 471 -17.94 11.15 -34.58
CA ALA A 471 -17.66 11.34 -33.16
C ALA A 471 -17.21 10.07 -32.42
N LEU A 472 -17.74 8.89 -32.80
CA LEU A 472 -17.43 7.60 -32.16
C LEU A 472 -16.19 6.90 -32.75
N THR A 473 -15.68 7.33 -33.91
CA THR A 473 -14.64 6.60 -34.65
C THR A 473 -13.43 6.30 -33.76
N GLN A 474 -12.93 7.30 -33.02
CA GLN A 474 -11.79 7.10 -32.12
C GLN A 474 -12.08 6.08 -31.00
N TYR A 475 -13.29 6.10 -30.44
CA TYR A 475 -13.72 5.14 -29.42
C TYR A 475 -13.84 3.72 -29.99
N ILE A 476 -14.42 3.55 -31.18
CA ILE A 476 -14.58 2.25 -31.83
C ILE A 476 -13.21 1.63 -32.12
N ILE A 477 -12.27 2.43 -32.65
CA ILE A 477 -10.89 2.00 -32.88
C ILE A 477 -10.24 1.60 -31.55
N ALA A 478 -10.38 2.43 -30.51
CA ALA A 478 -9.78 2.16 -29.20
C ALA A 478 -10.33 0.88 -28.55
N ASP A 479 -11.65 0.66 -28.58
CA ASP A 479 -12.28 -0.55 -28.04
C ASP A 479 -11.83 -1.81 -28.78
N ARG A 480 -11.73 -1.73 -30.11
CA ARG A 480 -11.23 -2.84 -30.94
C ARG A 480 -9.76 -3.15 -30.63
N LEU A 481 -8.87 -2.15 -30.66
CA LEU A 481 -7.46 -2.33 -30.35
C LEU A 481 -7.25 -2.82 -28.91
N THR A 482 -8.06 -2.36 -27.96
CA THR A 482 -8.00 -2.84 -26.56
C THR A 482 -8.24 -4.35 -26.47
N LYS A 483 -9.12 -4.92 -27.29
CA LYS A 483 -9.34 -6.38 -27.35
C LYS A 483 -8.13 -7.09 -27.93
N GLU A 484 -7.52 -6.55 -29.00
CA GLU A 484 -6.32 -7.10 -29.63
C GLU A 484 -5.09 -7.06 -28.67
N VAL A 485 -4.97 -6.03 -27.83
CA VAL A 485 -3.87 -5.91 -26.85
C VAL A 485 -3.89 -7.04 -25.81
N GLN A 486 -5.04 -7.62 -25.50
CA GLN A 486 -5.12 -8.74 -24.54
C GLN A 486 -4.33 -9.98 -24.99
N GLU A 487 -4.12 -10.16 -26.29
CA GLU A 487 -3.38 -11.28 -26.85
C GLU A 487 -1.88 -11.03 -26.96
N THR A 488 -1.45 -9.76 -26.91
CA THR A 488 -0.08 -9.34 -27.24
C THR A 488 0.69 -8.77 -26.05
N GLU A 489 0.01 -8.19 -25.06
CA GLU A 489 0.61 -7.57 -23.88
C GLU A 489 0.33 -8.35 -22.59
N THR A 490 0.99 -7.94 -21.51
CA THR A 490 0.76 -8.53 -20.20
C THR A 490 -0.68 -8.29 -19.72
N PRO A 491 -1.27 -9.23 -18.95
CA PRO A 491 -2.65 -9.10 -18.50
C PRO A 491 -2.93 -7.83 -17.68
N ARG A 492 -1.97 -7.35 -16.88
CA ARG A 492 -2.14 -6.12 -16.09
C ARG A 492 -2.10 -4.87 -16.99
N PHE A 493 -1.19 -4.82 -17.97
CA PHE A 493 -1.11 -3.72 -18.93
C PHE A 493 -2.38 -3.63 -19.80
N ALA A 494 -2.79 -4.74 -20.40
CA ALA A 494 -4.01 -4.80 -21.22
C ALA A 494 -5.26 -4.40 -20.41
N ARG A 495 -5.37 -4.86 -19.16
CA ARG A 495 -6.45 -4.47 -18.24
C ARG A 495 -6.41 -2.98 -17.92
N ALA A 496 -5.24 -2.38 -17.71
CA ALA A 496 -5.10 -0.96 -17.46
C ALA A 496 -5.66 -0.12 -18.63
N ILE A 497 -5.30 -0.48 -19.88
CA ILE A 497 -5.88 0.16 -21.08
C ILE A 497 -7.40 0.02 -21.11
N ALA A 498 -7.92 -1.20 -20.88
CA ALA A 498 -9.35 -1.45 -20.88
C ALA A 498 -10.10 -0.62 -19.83
N LYS A 499 -9.48 -0.41 -18.67
CA LYS A 499 -10.04 0.41 -17.58
C LYS A 499 -10.00 1.90 -17.89
N CYS A 500 -9.10 2.35 -18.77
CA CYS A 500 -9.08 3.71 -19.29
C CYS A 500 -10.14 3.95 -20.38
N ILE A 501 -10.29 3.02 -21.32
CA ILE A 501 -11.22 3.13 -22.46
C ILE A 501 -12.67 2.87 -22.03
N CYS A 502 -12.89 1.84 -21.23
CA CYS A 502 -14.20 1.37 -20.77
C CYS A 502 -14.25 1.30 -19.23
N PRO A 503 -14.21 2.45 -18.52
CA PRO A 503 -14.19 2.44 -17.06
C PRO A 503 -15.50 1.94 -16.47
N ALA A 504 -15.37 1.25 -15.32
CA ALA A 504 -16.48 0.80 -14.49
C ALA A 504 -16.36 1.43 -13.10
N SER A 505 -17.47 1.98 -12.59
CA SER A 505 -17.58 2.63 -11.29
C SER A 505 -18.88 2.17 -10.64
N ASP A 506 -18.86 1.91 -9.33
CA ASP A 506 -20.04 1.42 -8.59
C ASP A 506 -21.01 2.56 -8.28
N THR A 507 -20.51 3.80 -8.23
CA THR A 507 -21.28 5.03 -7.99
C THR A 507 -21.75 5.71 -9.27
N TYR A 508 -21.37 5.18 -10.45
CA TYR A 508 -21.54 5.81 -11.76
C TYR A 508 -20.92 7.23 -11.89
N ASP A 509 -20.11 7.63 -10.91
CA ASP A 509 -19.28 8.82 -10.97
C ASP A 509 -17.87 8.42 -11.46
N PHE A 510 -17.41 9.10 -12.50
CA PHE A 510 -16.15 8.84 -13.19
C PHE A 510 -15.21 10.06 -13.13
N ASP A 511 -15.49 11.02 -12.27
CA ASP A 511 -14.59 12.15 -12.02
C ASP A 511 -13.44 11.71 -11.11
N LEU A 512 -12.19 12.08 -11.45
CA LEU A 512 -11.03 11.82 -10.60
C LEU A 512 -11.03 12.69 -9.32
N SER A 513 -11.88 13.71 -9.25
CA SER A 513 -12.20 14.43 -8.01
C SER A 513 -12.96 13.55 -7.02
N ASN A 514 -13.74 12.57 -7.49
CA ASN A 514 -14.41 11.57 -6.65
C ASN A 514 -13.37 10.60 -6.04
N GLU A 515 -13.33 10.51 -4.71
CA GLU A 515 -12.37 9.65 -4.00
C GLU A 515 -12.47 8.18 -4.39
N GLY A 516 -13.69 7.65 -4.52
CA GLY A 516 -13.94 6.27 -4.90
C GLY A 516 -13.40 5.96 -6.30
N TYR A 517 -13.71 6.82 -7.28
CA TYR A 517 -13.20 6.63 -8.64
C TYR A 517 -11.69 6.85 -8.75
N ARG A 518 -11.12 7.83 -8.04
CA ARG A 518 -9.67 8.04 -7.97
C ARG A 518 -8.93 6.84 -7.39
N ASN A 519 -9.45 6.25 -6.32
CA ASN A 519 -8.91 5.03 -5.72
C ASN A 519 -8.98 3.84 -6.69
N ARG A 520 -10.09 3.71 -7.44
CA ARG A 520 -10.19 2.70 -8.50
C ARG A 520 -9.21 2.96 -9.63
N PHE A 521 -9.06 4.18 -10.12
CA PHE A 521 -8.06 4.51 -11.14
C PHE A 521 -6.65 4.13 -10.67
N TYR A 522 -6.29 4.47 -9.44
CA TYR A 522 -5.01 4.06 -8.86
C TYR A 522 -4.85 2.52 -8.85
N ALA A 523 -5.84 1.79 -8.31
CA ALA A 523 -5.76 0.34 -8.12
C ALA A 523 -5.90 -0.48 -9.42
N ASP A 524 -6.71 -0.01 -10.38
CA ASP A 524 -7.02 -0.72 -11.64
C ASP A 524 -6.10 -0.30 -12.80
N VAL A 525 -5.46 0.88 -12.74
CA VAL A 525 -4.62 1.42 -13.84
C VAL A 525 -3.17 1.64 -13.39
N LEU A 526 -2.92 2.58 -12.48
CA LEU A 526 -1.55 3.01 -12.15
C LEU A 526 -0.75 1.92 -11.43
N GLN A 527 -1.30 1.34 -10.36
CA GLN A 527 -0.62 0.32 -9.57
C GLN A 527 -0.30 -0.95 -10.39
N PRO A 528 -1.20 -1.49 -11.24
CA PRO A 528 -0.88 -2.62 -12.11
C PRO A 528 0.25 -2.33 -13.11
N LEU A 529 0.29 -1.13 -13.70
CA LEU A 529 1.37 -0.70 -14.60
C LEU A 529 2.72 -0.64 -13.86
N GLU A 530 2.75 -0.10 -12.64
CA GLU A 530 3.94 -0.09 -11.80
C GLU A 530 4.42 -1.51 -11.44
N GLN A 531 3.48 -2.40 -11.10
CA GLN A 531 3.79 -3.78 -10.76
C GLN A 531 4.38 -4.53 -11.95
N ASP A 532 3.84 -4.34 -13.15
CA ASP A 532 4.38 -4.93 -14.37
C ASP A 532 5.77 -4.39 -14.70
N TYR A 533 5.98 -3.07 -14.61
CA TYR A 533 7.30 -2.48 -14.80
C TYR A 533 8.33 -3.08 -13.82
N LYS A 534 7.97 -3.15 -12.53
CA LYS A 534 8.82 -3.75 -11.48
C LYS A 534 9.07 -5.24 -11.72
N LEU A 535 8.08 -5.98 -12.23
CA LEU A 535 8.22 -7.42 -12.48
C LEU A 535 9.11 -7.71 -13.70
N LEU A 536 8.99 -6.91 -14.75
CA LEU A 536 9.73 -7.10 -16.00
C LEU A 536 11.17 -6.58 -15.94
N PHE A 537 11.45 -5.55 -15.13
CA PHE A 537 12.73 -4.80 -15.18
C PHE A 537 13.44 -4.66 -13.84
N ARG A 538 13.09 -5.47 -12.83
CA ARG A 538 13.89 -5.53 -11.60
C ARG A 538 15.31 -6.04 -11.90
N SER A 539 16.27 -5.14 -11.73
CA SER A 539 17.69 -5.43 -11.48
C SER A 539 17.92 -5.65 -9.99
#